data_AF-A0A418W399-F1
#
_entry.id   AF-A0A418W399-F1
#
_cell.length_a   1.000
_cell.length_b   1.000
_cell.length_c   1.000
_cell.angle_alpha   90.00
_cell.angle_beta   90.00
_cell.angle_gamma   90.00
#
_symmetry.space_group_name_H-M   'P 1'
#
loop_
_entity.id
_entity.type
_entity.pdbx_description
1 polymer ?
#
loop_
_entity_poly.entity_id
_entity_poly.type
_entity_poly.pdbx_seq_one_letter_code
_entity_poly.pdbx_strand_id
1 'polypeptide(L)'
;MPTTIQTNVYTFDELSEPAKEAARARHRETGLDHAWHEFVYADFEAVCSILGVSLRTSPVRLMGDGSRPEPHIFFRGFWSQDDGACFEGTYAYERRAPTRIKQHAPQDPELHRIADILQTIQRRNFGPSAFPVQAGCRWEAE
;
A
#
# COMPACT_ATOMS: atom_id res chain seq x y z
N MET A 1 41.73 4.46 -17.47
CA MET A 1 42.02 3.11 -16.92
C MET A 1 41.18 2.94 -15.66
N PRO A 2 40.23 2.00 -15.58
CA PRO A 2 39.42 1.81 -14.38
C PRO A 2 40.24 1.07 -13.30
N THR A 3 40.11 1.50 -12.05
CA THR A 3 40.70 0.83 -10.88
C THR A 3 39.75 -0.23 -10.37
N THR A 4 40.15 -1.50 -10.41
CA THR A 4 39.34 -2.61 -9.90
C THR A 4 39.63 -2.83 -8.41
N ILE A 5 38.60 -2.82 -7.57
CA ILE A 5 38.69 -3.12 -6.13
C ILE A 5 38.19 -4.55 -5.93
N GLN A 6 38.97 -5.38 -5.25
CA GLN A 6 38.56 -6.72 -4.83
C GLN A 6 38.14 -6.70 -3.35
N THR A 7 36.95 -7.21 -3.07
CA THR A 7 36.39 -7.31 -1.72
C THR A 7 35.93 -8.74 -1.48
N ASN A 8 36.39 -9.35 -0.37
CA ASN A 8 35.90 -10.65 0.05
C ASN A 8 34.53 -10.50 0.72
N VAL A 9 33.56 -11.28 0.23
CA VAL A 9 32.20 -11.34 0.78
C VAL A 9 32.07 -12.63 1.56
N TYR A 10 31.61 -12.54 2.82
CA TYR A 10 31.39 -13.68 3.71
C TYR A 10 29.88 -13.89 3.91
N THR A 11 29.47 -15.14 4.01
CA THR A 11 28.12 -15.52 4.46
C THR A 11 28.02 -15.46 5.99
N PHE A 12 26.80 -15.37 6.53
CA PHE A 12 26.60 -15.18 7.98
C PHE A 12 27.18 -16.32 8.83
N ASP A 13 27.14 -17.55 8.32
CA ASP A 13 27.65 -18.73 9.04
C ASP A 13 29.18 -18.78 9.10
N GLU A 14 29.86 -18.08 8.18
CA GLU A 14 31.32 -17.96 8.13
C GLU A 14 31.86 -16.86 9.06
N LEU A 15 30.99 -16.08 9.69
CA LEU A 15 31.38 -15.02 10.61
C LEU A 15 31.76 -15.59 11.98
N SER A 16 32.72 -14.95 12.65
CA SER A 16 32.99 -15.20 14.06
C SER A 16 31.81 -14.72 14.93
N GLU A 17 31.61 -15.29 16.12
CA GLU A 17 30.51 -14.87 17.02
C GLU A 17 30.48 -13.35 17.33
N PRO A 18 31.60 -12.66 17.56
CA PRO A 18 31.62 -11.20 17.70
C PRO A 18 31.18 -10.48 16.42
N ALA A 19 31.54 -11.00 15.25
CA ALA A 19 31.16 -10.43 13.96
C ALA A 19 29.68 -10.69 13.63
N LYS A 20 29.13 -11.83 14.05
CA LYS A 20 27.69 -12.10 13.98
C LYS A 20 26.91 -11.13 14.85
N GLU A 21 27.36 -10.85 16.06
CA GLU A 21 26.69 -9.86 16.94
C GLU A 21 26.78 -8.45 16.36
N ALA A 22 27.95 -8.06 15.82
CA ALA A 22 28.09 -6.77 15.13
C ALA A 22 27.20 -6.67 13.88
N ALA A 23 27.06 -7.75 13.10
CA ALA A 23 26.16 -7.82 11.96
C ALA A 23 24.68 -7.71 12.39
N ARG A 24 24.28 -8.39 13.47
CA ARG A 24 22.94 -8.28 14.06
C ARG A 24 22.67 -6.86 14.59
N ALA A 25 23.62 -6.26 15.30
CA ALA A 25 23.50 -4.90 15.82
C ALA A 25 23.33 -3.88 14.68
N ARG A 26 24.18 -3.97 13.65
CA ARG A 26 24.07 -3.16 12.43
C ARG A 26 22.72 -3.37 11.74
N HIS A 27 22.26 -4.62 11.63
CA HIS A 27 20.96 -4.93 11.06
C HIS A 27 19.80 -4.32 11.86
N ARG A 28 19.86 -4.30 13.20
CA ARG A 28 18.86 -3.62 14.03
C ARG A 28 18.84 -2.11 13.82
N GLU A 29 20.01 -1.49 13.58
CA GLU A 29 20.12 -0.05 13.31
C GLU A 29 19.66 0.33 11.89
N THR A 30 19.91 -0.51 10.89
CA THR A 30 19.53 -0.27 9.48
C THR A 30 18.22 -0.93 9.03
N GLY A 31 17.64 -1.83 9.83
CA GLY A 31 16.44 -2.61 9.49
C GLY A 31 15.12 -1.84 9.60
N LEU A 32 15.20 -0.55 9.93
CA LEU A 32 14.07 0.37 10.00
C LEU A 32 13.95 1.17 8.70
N ASP A 33 14.13 0.54 7.55
CA ASP A 33 13.74 1.17 6.28
C ASP A 33 12.21 1.27 6.26
N HIS A 34 11.70 2.36 6.80
CA HIS A 34 10.28 2.65 6.92
C HIS A 34 9.62 2.90 5.56
N ALA A 35 10.35 2.82 4.44
CA ALA A 35 9.81 3.04 3.10
C ALA A 35 9.25 1.77 2.42
N TRP A 36 9.37 0.58 3.03
CA TRP A 36 8.93 -0.67 2.38
C TRP A 36 7.45 -0.69 1.97
N HIS A 37 6.61 0.11 2.63
CA HIS A 37 5.18 0.21 2.39
C HIS A 37 4.76 1.43 1.56
N GLU A 38 5.69 2.34 1.20
CA GLU A 38 5.37 3.55 0.44
C GLU A 38 4.82 3.20 -0.95
N PHE A 39 5.40 2.19 -1.60
CA PHE A 39 4.91 1.68 -2.88
C PHE A 39 3.51 1.06 -2.77
N VAL A 40 3.13 0.52 -1.60
CA VAL A 40 1.81 -0.08 -1.37
C VAL A 40 0.74 1.01 -1.27
N TYR A 41 1.03 2.12 -0.58
CA TYR A 41 0.10 3.24 -0.54
C TYR A 41 -0.07 3.90 -1.90
N ALA A 42 1.03 4.11 -2.64
CA ALA A 42 0.97 4.70 -3.98
C ALA A 42 0.16 3.81 -4.95
N ASP A 43 0.36 2.49 -4.92
CA ASP A 43 -0.40 1.55 -5.74
C ASP A 43 -1.88 1.53 -5.34
N PHE A 44 -2.17 1.51 -4.04
CA PHE A 44 -3.53 1.56 -3.51
C PHE A 44 -4.28 2.83 -3.93
N GLU A 45 -3.64 3.99 -3.85
CA GLU A 45 -4.21 5.25 -4.33
C GLU A 45 -4.52 5.21 -5.84
N ALA A 46 -3.63 4.63 -6.65
CA ALA A 46 -3.84 4.47 -8.08
C ALA A 46 -5.06 3.55 -8.36
N VAL A 47 -5.16 2.43 -7.65
CA VAL A 47 -6.30 1.51 -7.74
C VAL A 47 -7.60 2.21 -7.34
N CYS A 48 -7.62 2.94 -6.21
CA CYS A 48 -8.78 3.73 -5.79
C CYS A 48 -9.21 4.72 -6.88
N SER A 49 -8.26 5.48 -7.44
CA SER A 49 -8.53 6.42 -8.51
C SER A 49 -9.14 5.76 -9.75
N ILE A 50 -8.63 4.59 -10.14
CA ILE A 50 -9.17 3.84 -11.29
C ILE A 50 -10.61 3.36 -11.01
N LEU A 51 -10.88 2.91 -9.79
CA LEU A 51 -12.20 2.43 -9.38
C LEU A 51 -13.22 3.56 -9.18
N GLY A 52 -12.78 4.83 -9.15
CA GLY A 52 -13.64 5.98 -8.85
C GLY A 52 -13.80 6.25 -7.36
N VAL A 53 -12.90 5.72 -6.53
CA VAL A 53 -12.82 6.03 -5.09
C VAL A 53 -11.91 7.23 -4.89
N SER A 54 -12.46 8.31 -4.32
CA SER A 54 -11.71 9.47 -3.84
C SER A 54 -11.46 9.31 -2.34
N LEU A 55 -10.20 9.09 -1.97
CA LEU A 55 -9.82 8.93 -0.56
C LEU A 55 -10.01 10.24 0.21
N ARG A 56 -10.51 10.13 1.44
CA ARG A 56 -10.58 11.25 2.37
C ARG A 56 -9.17 11.62 2.78
N THR A 57 -8.85 12.91 2.77
CA THR A 57 -7.54 13.41 3.20
C THR A 57 -7.69 14.38 4.37
N SER A 58 -6.77 14.32 5.34
CA SER A 58 -6.61 15.34 6.38
C SER A 58 -5.32 16.13 6.16
N PRO A 59 -5.30 17.45 6.42
CA PRO A 59 -4.06 18.21 6.38
C PRO A 59 -3.16 17.80 7.56
N VAL A 60 -1.96 17.34 7.26
CA VAL A 60 -0.91 17.05 8.25
C VAL A 60 0.15 18.12 8.17
N ARG A 61 0.47 18.70 9.34
CA ARG A 61 1.47 19.76 9.47
C ARG A 61 2.86 19.15 9.27
N LEU A 62 3.63 19.73 8.36
CA LEU A 62 5.04 19.42 8.21
C LEU A 62 5.84 20.19 9.27
N MET A 63 7.12 19.87 9.46
CA MET A 63 8.05 20.58 10.36
C MET A 63 8.41 22.00 9.82
N GLY A 64 7.40 22.79 9.44
CA GLY A 64 7.45 24.11 8.80
C GLY A 64 6.05 24.74 8.68
N ASP A 65 5.87 25.72 7.79
CA ASP A 65 4.57 26.38 7.52
C ASP A 65 3.69 25.63 6.49
N GLY A 66 4.18 24.50 5.96
CA GLY A 66 3.48 23.68 4.98
C GLY A 66 2.55 22.64 5.60
N SER A 67 1.46 22.34 4.89
CA SER A 67 0.59 21.19 5.16
C SER A 67 0.56 20.28 3.95
N ARG A 68 0.65 18.96 4.16
CA ARG A 68 0.39 17.97 3.10
C ARG A 68 -0.96 17.29 3.32
N PRO A 69 -1.71 16.94 2.26
CA PRO A 69 -2.85 16.05 2.41
C PRO A 69 -2.35 14.64 2.73
N GLU A 70 -2.82 14.09 3.84
CA GLU A 70 -2.57 12.69 4.21
C GLU A 70 -3.85 11.88 4.00
N PRO A 71 -3.84 10.84 3.15
CA PRO A 71 -5.01 10.02 2.91
C PRO A 71 -5.35 9.19 4.16
N HIS A 72 -6.65 9.00 4.39
CA HIS A 72 -7.18 8.19 5.50
C HIS A 72 -7.08 6.72 5.14
N ILE A 73 -5.87 6.20 5.18
CA ILE A 73 -5.55 4.79 5.05
C ILE A 73 -4.96 4.36 6.38
N PHE A 74 -5.65 3.48 7.08
CA PHE A 74 -5.23 2.98 8.37
C PHE A 74 -4.81 1.54 8.22
N PHE A 75 -3.53 1.29 8.40
CA PHE A 75 -2.96 -0.05 8.45
C PHE A 75 -2.25 -0.21 9.80
N ARG A 76 -2.69 -1.17 10.61
CA ARG A 76 -1.91 -1.61 11.77
C ARG A 76 -1.11 -2.83 11.32
N GLY A 77 0.22 -2.68 11.27
CA GLY A 77 1.12 -3.78 10.95
C GLY A 77 0.94 -4.95 11.93
N PHE A 78 1.50 -6.10 11.56
CA PHE A 78 1.44 -7.46 12.15
C PHE A 78 1.62 -7.63 13.70
N TRP A 79 1.60 -6.57 14.50
CA TRP A 79 1.66 -6.59 15.96
C TRP A 79 0.28 -6.70 16.66
N SER A 80 -0.82 -6.69 15.89
CA SER A 80 -2.15 -7.05 16.36
C SER A 80 -2.80 -7.90 15.27
N GLN A 81 -3.14 -9.15 15.58
CA GLN A 81 -3.78 -10.08 14.65
C GLN A 81 -5.23 -9.69 14.29
N ASP A 82 -5.71 -8.52 14.72
CA ASP A 82 -7.16 -8.22 14.74
C ASP A 82 -7.57 -6.84 14.21
N ASP A 83 -6.64 -6.03 13.69
CA ASP A 83 -6.97 -4.77 12.99
C ASP A 83 -6.33 -4.77 11.59
N GLY A 84 -7.09 -5.20 10.59
CA GLY A 84 -6.62 -5.18 9.20
C GLY A 84 -6.70 -3.79 8.55
N ALA A 85 -6.32 -3.70 7.27
CA ALA A 85 -6.26 -2.44 6.54
C ALA A 85 -7.66 -1.84 6.34
N CYS A 86 -7.85 -0.56 6.68
CA CYS A 86 -9.09 0.16 6.39
C CYS A 86 -8.84 1.54 5.78
N PHE A 87 -9.85 2.05 5.06
CA PHE A 87 -9.77 3.38 4.45
C PHE A 87 -11.14 4.07 4.42
N GLU A 88 -11.09 5.39 4.31
CA GLU A 88 -12.27 6.25 4.15
C GLU A 88 -12.22 7.00 2.81
N GLY A 89 -13.37 7.10 2.14
CA GLY A 89 -13.47 7.86 0.90
C GLY A 89 -14.90 8.02 0.40
N THR A 90 -15.03 8.58 -0.79
CA THR A 90 -16.28 8.63 -1.54
C THR A 90 -16.12 7.87 -2.83
N TYR A 91 -17.15 7.11 -3.19
CA TYR A 91 -17.18 6.38 -4.45
C TYR A 91 -18.07 7.10 -5.45
N ALA A 92 -17.54 7.27 -6.66
CA ALA A 92 -18.24 7.77 -7.82
C ALA A 92 -18.12 6.76 -8.96
N TYR A 93 -19.16 6.68 -9.77
CA TYR A 93 -19.19 5.76 -10.90
C TYR A 93 -18.13 6.12 -11.95
N GLU A 94 -17.20 5.21 -12.21
CA GLU A 94 -16.22 5.33 -13.31
C GLU A 94 -16.45 4.24 -14.37
N ARG A 95 -16.94 4.65 -15.55
CA ARG A 95 -17.36 3.73 -16.62
C ARG A 95 -16.22 2.84 -17.13
N ARG A 96 -14.98 3.32 -17.07
CA ARG A 96 -13.80 2.61 -17.60
C ARG A 96 -13.04 1.82 -16.51
N ALA A 97 -13.55 1.76 -15.29
CA ALA A 97 -12.86 1.12 -14.16
C ALA A 97 -12.43 -0.34 -14.46
N PRO A 98 -13.30 -1.25 -14.95
CA PRO A 98 -12.87 -2.64 -15.19
C PRO A 98 -11.77 -2.78 -16.25
N THR A 99 -11.83 -1.98 -17.31
CA THR A 99 -10.82 -2.01 -18.38
C THR A 99 -9.48 -1.47 -17.89
N ARG A 100 -9.51 -0.36 -17.13
CA ARG A 100 -8.30 0.28 -16.60
C ARG A 100 -7.65 -0.55 -15.49
N ILE A 101 -8.42 -1.21 -14.64
CA ILE A 101 -7.90 -2.14 -13.64
C ILE A 101 -7.18 -3.32 -14.30
N LYS A 102 -7.75 -3.90 -15.36
CA LYS A 102 -7.09 -4.98 -16.13
C LYS A 102 -5.78 -4.56 -16.79
N GLN A 103 -5.62 -3.26 -17.08
CA GLN A 103 -4.36 -2.70 -17.60
C GLN A 103 -3.35 -2.44 -16.48
N HIS A 104 -3.81 -1.97 -15.32
CA HIS A 104 -2.96 -1.66 -14.16
C HIS A 104 -2.42 -2.92 -13.48
N ALA A 105 -3.29 -3.90 -13.23
CA ALA A 105 -2.98 -5.13 -12.50
C ALA A 105 -3.43 -6.38 -13.28
N PRO A 106 -2.83 -6.70 -14.44
CA PRO A 106 -3.31 -7.76 -15.33
C PRO A 106 -3.32 -9.17 -14.70
N GLN A 107 -2.56 -9.37 -13.62
CA GLN A 107 -2.40 -10.65 -12.93
C GLN A 107 -3.28 -10.76 -11.68
N ASP A 108 -4.09 -9.75 -11.35
CA ASP A 108 -4.92 -9.74 -10.13
C ASP A 108 -6.39 -10.04 -10.45
N PRO A 109 -6.82 -11.33 -10.41
CA PRO A 109 -8.19 -11.71 -10.73
C PRO A 109 -9.20 -11.21 -9.69
N GLU A 110 -8.78 -10.99 -8.44
CA GLU A 110 -9.68 -10.54 -7.38
C GLU A 110 -9.99 -9.06 -7.54
N LEU A 111 -8.99 -8.24 -7.87
CA LEU A 111 -9.22 -6.84 -8.18
C LEU A 111 -10.10 -6.66 -9.43
N HIS A 112 -9.93 -7.53 -10.43
CA HIS A 112 -10.83 -7.58 -11.59
C HIS A 112 -12.28 -7.87 -11.17
N ARG A 113 -12.48 -8.87 -10.29
CA ARG A 113 -13.79 -9.26 -9.78
C ARG A 113 -14.46 -8.10 -9.03
N ILE A 114 -13.72 -7.40 -8.17
CA ILE A 114 -14.20 -6.22 -7.43
C ILE A 114 -14.66 -5.13 -8.41
N ALA A 115 -13.85 -4.79 -9.41
CA ALA A 115 -14.19 -3.79 -10.41
C ALA A 115 -15.46 -4.16 -11.19
N ASP A 116 -15.60 -5.43 -11.60
CA ASP A 116 -16.77 -5.92 -12.33
C ASP A 116 -18.05 -5.91 -11.47
N ILE A 117 -17.94 -6.21 -10.17
CA ILE A 117 -19.06 -6.11 -9.21
C ILE A 117 -19.51 -4.67 -9.01
N LEU A 118 -18.58 -3.76 -8.74
CA LEU A 118 -18.86 -2.32 -8.58
C LEU A 118 -19.54 -1.76 -9.83
N GLN A 119 -19.05 -2.13 -11.01
CA GLN A 119 -19.63 -1.77 -12.29
C GLN A 119 -21.06 -2.30 -12.46
N THR A 120 -21.33 -3.53 -12.02
CA THR A 120 -22.66 -4.16 -12.11
C THR A 120 -23.66 -3.50 -11.16
N ILE A 121 -23.25 -3.22 -9.92
CA ILE A 121 -24.09 -2.54 -8.92
C ILE A 121 -24.48 -1.15 -9.44
N GLN A 122 -23.55 -0.40 -10.03
CA GLN A 122 -23.81 0.94 -10.53
C GLN A 122 -24.69 0.97 -11.78
N ARG A 123 -24.52 0.02 -12.71
CA ARG A 123 -25.42 -0.11 -13.88
C ARG A 123 -26.88 -0.36 -13.49
N ARG A 124 -27.13 -0.89 -12.30
CA ARG A 124 -28.50 -1.09 -11.78
C ARG A 124 -29.07 0.18 -11.12
N ASN A 125 -28.21 1.14 -10.77
CA ASN A 125 -28.53 2.33 -9.99
C ASN A 125 -28.24 3.63 -10.75
N PHE A 126 -28.53 3.70 -12.06
CA PHE A 126 -28.18 4.86 -12.92
C PHE A 126 -28.73 6.20 -12.36
N GLY A 127 -27.84 6.94 -11.68
CA GLY A 127 -28.00 8.30 -11.20
C GLY A 127 -26.64 8.85 -10.72
N PRO A 128 -26.38 10.17 -10.77
CA PRO A 128 -25.14 10.77 -10.30
C PRO A 128 -25.15 10.86 -8.77
N SER A 129 -25.03 9.72 -8.11
CA SER A 129 -25.02 9.64 -6.64
C SER A 129 -23.63 9.23 -6.18
N ALA A 130 -22.88 10.16 -5.59
CA ALA A 130 -21.66 9.83 -4.87
C ALA A 130 -22.05 9.20 -3.53
N PHE A 131 -21.51 8.02 -3.23
CA PHE A 131 -21.80 7.32 -1.98
C PHE A 131 -20.57 7.36 -1.07
N PRO A 132 -20.71 7.63 0.23
CA PRO A 132 -19.60 7.45 1.16
C PRO A 132 -19.22 5.96 1.18
N VAL A 133 -17.92 5.69 1.14
CA VAL A 133 -17.36 4.34 1.26
C VAL A 133 -16.40 4.33 2.43
N GLN A 134 -16.67 3.42 3.34
CA GLN A 134 -15.73 2.99 4.36
C GLN A 134 -15.56 1.49 4.17
N ALA A 135 -14.33 1.06 3.92
CA ALA A 135 -14.03 -0.35 3.76
C ALA A 135 -12.89 -0.72 4.71
N GLY A 136 -13.10 -1.79 5.45
CA GLY A 136 -12.09 -2.42 6.30
C GLY A 136 -11.97 -3.88 5.92
N CYS A 137 -10.75 -4.33 5.67
CA CYS A 137 -10.44 -5.74 5.50
C CYS A 137 -10.09 -6.31 6.87
N ARG A 138 -10.86 -7.28 7.37
CA ARG A 138 -10.49 -8.12 8.50
C ARG A 138 -9.86 -9.39 7.93
N TRP A 139 -8.61 -9.67 8.28
CA TRP A 139 -7.99 -10.96 7.97
C TRP A 139 -8.21 -11.87 9.17
N GLU A 140 -9.10 -12.86 9.04
CA GLU A 140 -9.15 -13.99 9.97
C GLU A 140 -8.01 -14.93 9.57
N ALA A 141 -6.96 -15.01 10.39
CA ALA A 141 -5.95 -16.03 10.24
C ALA A 141 -6.50 -17.35 10.79
N GLU A 142 -6.72 -18.34 9.92
CA GLU A 142 -6.87 -19.75 10.32
C GLU A 142 -5.52 -20.35 10.71
#